data_AF-A0A8H8MHA8-F1
#
_entry.id   AF-A0A8H8MHA8-F1
#
_cell.length_a   1.000
_cell.length_b   1.000
_cell.length_c   1.000
_cell.angle_alpha   90.00
_cell.angle_beta   90.00
_cell.angle_gamma   90.00
#
_symmetry.space_group_name_H-M   'P 1'
#
loop_
_entity.id
_entity.type
_entity.pdbx_description
1 polymer ?
#
loop_
_entity_poly.entity_id
_entity_poly.type
_entity_poly.pdbx_seq_one_letter_code
_entity_poly.pdbx_strand_id
1 'polypeptide(L)'
;MLLPGPTAVDLSPGLDIFESTPSLLSEAHGDGTTFMWHPTMVMTLEFKRQLPLRGTPCVSNRTFGVYSKSTFLEQGRHDIYAEVWSAPSNIGEGDGRDVDDESWKREMRCVAVTGQMALSVPFAINKSKGEKKAKL
;
A
#
# COMPACT_ATOMS: atom_id res chain seq x y z
N MET A 1 -16.01 -11.95 8.60
CA MET A 1 -15.35 -11.32 7.44
C MET A 1 -14.05 -10.73 7.98
N LEU A 2 -12.95 -11.48 7.88
CA LEU A 2 -11.64 -11.06 8.39
C LEU A 2 -11.03 -10.15 7.32
N LEU A 3 -10.85 -8.87 7.65
CA LEU A 3 -10.07 -7.95 6.82
C LEU A 3 -8.64 -8.49 6.68
N PRO A 4 -7.98 -8.29 5.52
CA PRO A 4 -6.60 -8.74 5.36
C PRO A 4 -5.72 -8.05 6.41
N GLY A 5 -4.85 -8.82 7.06
CA GLY A 5 -3.88 -8.33 8.02
C GLY A 5 -2.84 -7.42 7.36
N PRO A 6 -2.06 -6.68 8.16
CA PRO A 6 -1.01 -5.80 7.64
C PRO A 6 0.00 -6.59 6.79
N THR A 7 0.29 -6.09 5.59
CA THR A 7 1.30 -6.67 4.69
C THR A 7 2.65 -6.01 4.93
N ALA A 8 3.71 -6.81 4.99
CA ALA A 8 5.08 -6.30 5.17
C ALA A 8 5.65 -5.83 3.82
N VAL A 9 6.23 -4.64 3.77
CA VAL A 9 6.83 -4.05 2.56
C VAL A 9 8.23 -3.48 2.83
N ASP A 10 9.11 -3.57 1.83
CA ASP A 10 10.44 -2.91 1.83
C ASP A 10 10.29 -1.49 1.25
N LEU A 11 10.80 -0.47 1.93
CA LEU A 11 10.58 0.94 1.58
C LEU A 11 11.42 1.44 0.38
N SER A 12 12.19 0.58 -0.29
CA SER A 12 13.04 1.03 -1.40
C SER A 12 12.27 1.58 -2.62
N PRO A 13 10.97 1.26 -2.84
CA PRO A 13 10.04 2.08 -3.63
C PRO A 13 8.56 2.12 -3.12
N GLY A 14 8.28 1.65 -1.90
CA GLY A 14 6.99 1.06 -1.49
C GLY A 14 5.77 1.97 -1.21
N LEU A 15 5.87 3.30 -1.32
CA LEU A 15 4.75 4.19 -0.97
C LEU A 15 3.71 4.38 -2.08
N ASP A 16 3.95 3.88 -3.29
CA ASP A 16 3.02 3.94 -4.45
C ASP A 16 2.59 2.52 -4.89
N ILE A 17 2.87 1.51 -4.07
CA ILE A 17 2.65 0.07 -4.37
C ILE A 17 1.40 -0.45 -3.64
N PHE A 18 0.54 0.43 -3.11
CA PHE A 18 -0.71 -0.02 -2.51
C PHE A 18 -1.59 -0.64 -3.58
N GLU A 19 -2.19 -1.76 -3.25
CA GLU A 19 -3.17 -2.36 -4.13
C GLU A 19 -4.38 -1.44 -4.22
N SER A 20 -4.76 -1.09 -5.44
CA SER A 20 -5.85 -0.14 -5.66
C SER A 20 -7.19 -0.74 -5.23
N THR A 21 -8.06 0.08 -4.64
CA THR A 21 -9.41 -0.32 -4.21
C THR A 21 -10.20 -1.12 -5.24
N PRO A 22 -10.21 -0.73 -6.54
CA PRO A 22 -10.94 -1.49 -7.56
C PRO A 22 -10.40 -2.91 -7.75
N SER A 23 -9.08 -3.09 -7.65
CA SER A 23 -8.44 -4.41 -7.70
C SER A 23 -8.87 -5.27 -6.51
N LEU A 24 -8.78 -4.74 -5.29
CA LEU A 24 -9.19 -5.45 -4.07
C LEU A 24 -10.67 -5.87 -4.09
N LEU A 25 -11.56 -4.98 -4.56
CA LEU A 25 -12.99 -5.29 -4.70
C LEU A 25 -13.24 -6.35 -5.78
N SER A 26 -12.50 -6.29 -6.87
CA SER A 26 -12.58 -7.30 -7.95
C SER A 26 -12.22 -8.69 -7.45
N GLU A 27 -11.18 -8.81 -6.62
CA GLU A 27 -10.77 -10.10 -6.05
C GLU A 27 -11.81 -10.62 -5.05
N ALA A 28 -12.35 -9.74 -4.20
CA ALA A 28 -13.32 -10.12 -3.17
C ALA A 28 -14.68 -10.54 -3.75
N HIS A 29 -15.10 -9.96 -4.88
CA HIS A 29 -16.44 -10.14 -5.43
C HIS A 29 -16.50 -10.93 -6.74
N GLY A 30 -15.36 -11.39 -7.28
CA GLY A 30 -15.31 -12.37 -8.38
C GLY A 30 -15.61 -11.82 -9.78
N ASP A 31 -16.06 -10.57 -9.88
CA ASP A 31 -16.41 -9.93 -11.14
C ASP A 31 -15.22 -9.11 -11.64
N GLY A 32 -14.22 -9.82 -12.16
CA GLY A 32 -12.96 -9.29 -12.70
C GLY A 32 -13.09 -7.88 -13.31
N THR A 33 -12.50 -6.87 -12.68
CA THR A 33 -12.37 -5.55 -13.32
C THR A 33 -11.61 -5.74 -14.62
N THR A 34 -12.20 -5.29 -15.73
CA THR A 34 -11.53 -5.18 -17.03
C THR A 34 -10.15 -4.55 -16.81
N PHE A 35 -9.11 -4.89 -17.59
CA PHE A 35 -7.78 -4.26 -17.46
C PHE A 35 -7.92 -2.73 -17.32
N MET A 36 -7.72 -2.23 -16.10
CA MET A 36 -7.83 -0.82 -15.71
C MET A 36 -6.47 -0.36 -15.19
N TRP A 37 -6.13 0.89 -15.45
CA TRP A 37 -5.00 1.56 -14.81
C TRP A 37 -5.53 2.65 -13.88
N HIS A 38 -4.78 2.92 -12.82
CA HIS A 38 -5.21 3.75 -11.70
C HIS A 38 -4.25 4.92 -11.48
N PRO A 39 -4.21 5.94 -12.37
CA PRO A 39 -3.36 7.11 -12.19
C PRO A 39 -3.69 7.82 -10.87
N THR A 40 -2.66 7.99 -10.05
CA THR A 40 -2.69 8.86 -8.88
C THR A 40 -2.98 10.29 -9.29
N MET A 41 -4.03 10.88 -8.73
CA MET A 41 -4.40 12.29 -8.93
C MET A 41 -3.75 13.17 -7.87
N VAL A 42 -3.84 12.76 -6.61
CA VAL A 42 -3.31 13.47 -5.45
C VAL A 42 -2.78 12.45 -4.46
N MET A 43 -1.65 12.78 -3.84
CA MET A 43 -1.09 12.05 -2.72
C MET A 43 -0.63 13.04 -1.64
N THR A 44 -0.96 12.74 -0.40
CA THR A 44 -0.45 13.43 0.78
C THR A 44 0.37 12.43 1.59
N LEU A 45 1.53 12.86 2.06
CA LEU A 45 2.39 12.05 2.92
C LEU A 45 2.73 12.87 4.17
N GLU A 46 2.43 12.31 5.33
CA GLU A 46 2.74 12.94 6.60
C GLU A 46 3.65 12.02 7.41
N PHE A 47 4.89 12.48 7.64
CA PHE A 47 5.83 11.79 8.51
C PHE A 47 5.52 12.12 9.97
N LYS A 48 5.15 11.09 10.73
CA LYS A 48 4.88 11.19 12.17
C LYS A 48 6.16 11.06 12.99
N ARG A 49 7.15 10.33 12.46
CA ARG A 49 8.43 10.05 13.14
C ARG A 49 9.56 9.94 12.12
N GLN A 50 10.80 10.04 12.61
CA GLN A 50 11.96 9.69 11.81
C GLN A 50 11.94 8.19 11.49
N LEU A 51 12.39 7.82 10.29
CA LEU A 51 12.59 6.43 9.91
C LEU A 51 13.65 5.80 10.82
N PRO A 52 13.48 4.52 11.22
CA PRO A 52 14.46 3.83 12.04
C PRO A 52 15.84 3.86 11.37
N LEU A 53 16.80 4.46 12.07
CA LEU A 53 18.19 4.53 11.62
C LEU A 53 18.83 3.15 11.74
N ARG A 54 19.81 2.85 10.87
CA ARG A 54 20.58 1.61 10.94
C ARG A 54 21.14 1.41 12.36
N GLY A 55 20.88 0.24 12.95
CA GLY A 55 21.36 -0.11 14.28
C GLY A 55 20.41 0.24 15.43
N THR A 56 19.20 0.73 15.15
CA THR A 56 18.15 0.85 16.18
C THR A 56 17.79 -0.56 16.68
N PRO A 57 17.97 -0.88 17.98
CA PRO A 57 17.61 -2.19 18.51
C PRO A 57 16.12 -2.45 18.36
N CYS A 58 15.74 -3.71 18.13
CA CYS A 58 14.34 -4.19 18.08
C CYS A 58 13.47 -3.61 16.96
N VAL A 59 14.06 -2.94 15.96
CA VAL A 59 13.35 -2.40 14.80
C VAL A 59 14.09 -2.71 13.51
N SER A 60 13.36 -3.20 12.52
CA SER A 60 13.86 -3.40 11.18
C SER A 60 14.26 -2.07 10.53
N ASN A 61 15.36 -2.12 9.82
CA ASN A 61 15.93 -1.01 9.05
C ASN A 61 15.49 -1.01 7.57
N ARG A 62 14.76 -2.03 7.11
CA ARG A 62 14.31 -2.16 5.71
C ARG A 62 12.84 -2.54 5.58
N THR A 63 12.29 -3.26 6.54
CA THR A 63 10.92 -3.75 6.54
C THR A 63 10.01 -2.84 7.35
N PHE A 64 8.83 -2.59 6.78
CA PHE A 64 7.75 -1.84 7.39
C PHE A 64 6.45 -2.63 7.27
N GLY A 65 5.59 -2.53 8.29
CA GLY A 65 4.22 -2.98 8.17
C GLY A 65 3.40 -1.90 7.47
N VAL A 66 2.59 -2.29 6.49
CA VAL A 66 1.62 -1.39 5.88
C VAL A 66 0.22 -1.86 6.20
N TYR A 67 -0.57 -0.93 6.73
CA TYR A 67 -2.02 -1.06 6.81
C TYR A 67 -2.62 -0.11 5.80
N SER A 68 -3.52 -0.58 4.94
CA SER A 68 -4.25 0.27 4.01
C SER A 68 -5.74 0.02 4.10
N LYS A 69 -6.52 1.05 3.80
CA LYS A 69 -7.97 0.98 3.68
C LYS A 69 -8.44 1.94 2.60
N SER A 70 -9.62 1.67 2.09
CA SER A 70 -10.33 2.54 1.17
C SER A 70 -11.76 2.70 1.65
N THR A 71 -12.33 3.87 1.38
CA THR A 71 -13.64 4.24 1.91
C THR A 71 -14.66 4.43 0.79
N PHE A 72 -14.22 4.84 -0.40
CA PHE A 72 -15.10 5.07 -1.53
C PHE A 72 -14.50 4.65 -2.87
N LEU A 73 -15.40 4.26 -3.77
CA LEU A 73 -15.17 4.13 -5.20
C LEU A 73 -16.40 4.73 -5.91
N GLU A 74 -16.27 5.91 -6.47
CA GLU A 74 -17.38 6.67 -7.05
C GLU A 74 -16.98 7.26 -8.41
N GLN A 75 -17.73 6.94 -9.46
CA GLN A 75 -17.46 7.40 -10.84
C GLN A 75 -16.00 7.15 -11.28
N GLY A 76 -15.45 6.00 -10.89
CA GLY A 76 -14.06 5.62 -11.16
C GLY A 76 -13.03 6.29 -10.24
N ARG A 77 -13.38 7.26 -9.39
CA ARG A 77 -12.46 7.82 -8.40
C ARG A 77 -12.47 6.95 -7.15
N HIS A 78 -11.30 6.68 -6.58
CA HIS A 78 -11.18 5.96 -5.32
C HIS A 78 -10.11 6.58 -4.43
N ASP A 79 -10.27 6.40 -3.12
CA ASP A 79 -9.29 6.76 -2.12
C ASP A 79 -8.49 5.55 -1.65
N ILE A 80 -7.27 5.82 -1.21
CA ILE A 80 -6.45 4.90 -0.44
C ILE A 80 -5.91 5.70 0.74
N TYR A 81 -6.19 5.23 1.95
CA TYR A 81 -5.51 5.67 3.16
C TYR A 81 -4.58 4.56 3.61
N ALA A 82 -3.32 4.90 3.90
CA ALA A 82 -2.36 3.94 4.39
C ALA A 82 -1.57 4.45 5.59
N GLU A 83 -1.20 3.52 6.47
CA GLU A 83 -0.33 3.74 7.61
C GLU A 83 0.91 2.87 7.45
N VAL A 84 2.07 3.50 7.61
CA VAL A 84 3.37 2.84 7.57
C VAL A 84 3.87 2.70 8.99
N TRP A 85 4.06 1.46 9.41
CA TRP A 85 4.50 1.08 10.75
C TRP A 85 5.90 0.49 10.67
N SER A 86 6.72 0.75 11.68
CA SER A 86 7.98 0.00 11.85
C SER A 86 7.70 -1.51 11.92
N ALA A 87 8.69 -2.34 11.59
CA ALA A 87 8.60 -3.79 11.77
C ALA A 87 9.58 -4.28 12.84
N PRO A 88 9.28 -5.41 13.51
CA PRO A 88 10.15 -5.98 14.54
C PRO A 88 11.46 -6.58 13.99
N SER A 89 11.43 -7.14 12.79
CA SER A 89 12.56 -7.73 12.06
C SER A 89 12.41 -7.55 10.56
N ASN A 90 13.46 -7.85 9.80
CA ASN A 90 13.34 -7.89 8.34
C ASN A 90 12.50 -9.10 7.90
N ILE A 91 11.86 -9.00 6.74
CA ILE A 91 11.15 -10.14 6.13
C ILE A 91 12.10 -11.33 5.98
N GLY A 92 11.66 -12.50 6.45
CA GLY A 92 12.45 -13.74 6.41
C GLY A 92 13.44 -13.88 7.57
N GLU A 93 13.60 -12.85 8.41
CA GLU A 93 14.37 -12.91 9.65
C GLU A 93 13.42 -13.05 10.83
N GLY A 94 13.64 -14.04 11.69
CA GLY A 94 12.98 -14.09 12.99
C GLY A 94 13.48 -12.93 13.86
N ASP A 95 12.60 -12.31 14.63
CA ASP A 95 12.97 -11.25 15.57
C ASP A 95 13.53 -11.79 16.91
N GLY A 96 13.69 -13.12 17.01
CA GLY A 96 14.22 -13.82 18.17
C GLY A 96 13.25 -13.93 19.35
N ARG A 97 12.02 -13.42 19.21
CA ARG A 97 10.97 -13.56 20.23
C ARG A 97 10.22 -14.87 20.07
N ASP A 98 9.55 -15.26 21.15
CA ASP A 98 8.55 -16.32 21.12
C ASP A 98 7.35 -15.90 20.26
N VAL A 99 6.69 -16.84 19.58
CA VAL A 99 5.54 -16.59 18.71
C VAL A 99 4.36 -16.01 19.51
N ASP A 100 4.26 -16.36 20.80
CA ASP A 100 3.23 -15.87 21.71
C ASP A 100 3.61 -14.55 22.42
N ASP A 101 4.83 -14.03 22.21
CA ASP A 101 5.26 -12.76 22.82
C ASP A 101 4.70 -11.56 22.05
N GLU A 102 3.68 -10.92 22.62
CA GLU A 102 3.01 -9.75 22.06
C GLU A 102 3.69 -8.41 22.38
N SER A 103 4.86 -8.42 23.02
CA SER A 103 5.62 -7.20 23.38
C SER A 103 5.94 -6.34 22.16
N TRP A 104 6.14 -6.96 20.98
CA TRP A 104 6.41 -6.27 19.72
C TRP A 104 5.36 -5.22 19.38
N LYS A 105 4.07 -5.49 19.66
CA LYS A 105 2.97 -4.55 19.39
C LYS A 105 3.16 -3.23 20.12
N ARG A 106 3.74 -3.26 21.33
CA ARG A 106 4.01 -2.06 22.14
C ARG A 106 5.24 -1.31 21.69
N GLU A 107 6.13 -1.95 20.94
CA GLU A 107 7.37 -1.35 20.42
C GLU A 107 7.15 -0.73 19.04
N MET A 108 6.23 -1.26 18.24
CA MET A 108 5.96 -0.74 16.90
C MET A 108 5.45 0.70 16.93
N ARG A 109 5.88 1.47 15.93
CA ARG A 109 5.59 2.89 15.81
C ARG A 109 5.09 3.19 14.40
N CYS A 110 3.97 3.89 14.29
CA CYS A 110 3.55 4.54 13.05
C CYS A 110 4.59 5.61 12.68
N VAL A 111 5.18 5.49 11.50
CA VAL A 111 6.24 6.37 11.00
C VAL A 111 5.68 7.39 10.02
N ALA A 112 4.73 6.98 9.19
CA ALA A 112 4.06 7.85 8.25
C ALA A 112 2.61 7.44 8.04
N VAL A 113 1.79 8.41 7.64
CA VAL A 113 0.45 8.16 7.10
C VAL A 113 0.36 8.80 5.72
N THR A 114 -0.40 8.18 4.83
CA THR A 114 -0.60 8.66 3.46
C THR A 114 -2.07 8.62 3.09
N GLY A 115 -2.50 9.63 2.35
CA GLY A 115 -3.80 9.68 1.69
C GLY A 115 -3.61 9.86 0.20
N GLN A 116 -4.22 9.01 -0.60
CA GLN A 116 -4.12 9.01 -2.05
C GLN A 116 -5.51 9.02 -2.66
N MET A 117 -5.69 9.78 -3.73
CA MET A 117 -6.82 9.61 -4.63
C MET A 117 -6.31 9.21 -6.01
N ALA A 118 -6.99 8.25 -6.63
CA ALA A 118 -6.70 7.81 -7.97
C ALA A 118 -7.97 7.68 -8.81
N LEU A 119 -7.79 7.68 -10.13
CA LEU A 119 -8.87 7.51 -11.11
C LEU A 119 -8.70 6.17 -11.81
N SER A 120 -9.74 5.35 -11.83
CA SER A 120 -9.84 4.14 -12.64
C SER A 120 -10.13 4.50 -14.08
N VAL A 121 -9.22 4.12 -14.96
CA VAL A 121 -9.33 4.37 -16.39
C VAL A 121 -9.18 3.04 -17.13
N PRO A 122 -10.10 2.69 -18.05
CA PRO A 122 -9.93 1.51 -18.88
C PRO A 122 -8.70 1.63 -19.79
N PHE A 123 -7.87 0.58 -19.87
CA PHE A 123 -6.71 0.55 -20.77
C PHE A 123 -7.09 0.74 -22.25
N ALA A 124 -8.30 0.34 -22.65
CA ALA A 124 -8.83 0.51 -24.00
C ALA A 124 -8.80 1.97 -24.48
N ILE A 125 -8.97 2.94 -23.57
CA ILE A 125 -8.90 4.37 -23.90
C ILE A 125 -7.48 4.75 -24.35
N ASN A 126 -6.46 4.27 -23.63
CA ASN A 126 -5.06 4.55 -23.98
C ASN A 126 -4.66 3.85 -25.28
N LYS A 127 -5.07 2.59 -25.47
CA LYS A 127 -4.80 1.83 -26.71
C LYS A 127 -5.38 2.54 -27.93
N SER A 128 -6.65 2.95 -27.88
CA SER A 128 -7.30 3.64 -29.00
C SER A 128 -6.67 4.99 -29.34
N LYS A 129 -6.18 5.74 -28.33
CA LYS A 129 -5.45 7.00 -28.55
C LYS A 129 -4.06 6.76 -29.16
N GLY A 130 -3.35 5.72 -28.71
CA GLY A 130 -2.05 5.34 -29.26
C GLY A 130 -2.13 4.93 -30.73
N GLU A 131 -3.10 4.08 -31.08
CA GLU A 131 -3.31 3.62 -32.46
C GLU A 131 -3.71 4.75 -33.42
N LYS A 132 -4.49 5.74 -32.96
CA LYS A 132 -4.82 6.93 -33.76
C LYS A 132 -3.60 7.79 -34.05
N LYS A 133 -2.66 7.90 -33.11
CA LYS A 133 -1.45 8.71 -33.25
C LYS A 133 -0.40 8.08 -34.16
N ALA A 134 -0.38 6.74 -34.26
CA ALA A 134 0.51 6.01 -35.16
C ALA A 134 0.05 6.00 -36.63
N LYS A 135 -1.17 6.47 -36.92
CA LYS A 135 -1.74 6.58 -38.26
C LYS A 135 -1.66 8.00 -38.85
N LEU A 136 -1.06 8.94 -38.12
CA LEU A 136 -0.72 10.30 -38.56
C LEU A 136 0.79 10.36 -38.83
#